data_AF-A0A520JWB7-F1
#
_entry.id   AF-A0A520JWB7-F1
#
_cell.length_a   1.000
_cell.length_b   1.000
_cell.length_c   1.000
_cell.angle_alpha   90.00
_cell.angle_beta   90.00
_cell.angle_gamma   90.00
#
_symmetry.space_group_name_H-M   'P 1'
#
loop_
_entity.id
_entity.type
_entity.pdbx_description
1 polymer ?
#
loop_
_entity_poly.entity_id
_entity_poly.type
_entity_poly.pdbx_seq_one_letter_code
_entity_poly.pdbx_strand_id
1 'polypeptide(L)'
;MPRSSERGGSHCNLIYTTRPMLREYELYKNLGLAIDSGYYYVESGYWIEFWMGEMYVAVDGRADKLAKPLVEFNSADIKTLATGESWDLGGGFALEAKQIDLEGEKVWLCLYKNGKEIDSEVIDTGNFDLQDRVYTYTEDVAGEDDVSIFSCYISAVFRGTCSNLVQIKYVFLIDDDVTRINTGDVYGAMEVTSVSSAGITLSNDETTLCLNPGITTPIMGDLSLKTTDNTSAIEFYPHLVRDKPPVLSGGGGFVLDDCWVGSAWDMSENYSIAAKDVSLDGAKARIILMNGGVVVDEIVLTEASV
;
A
#
# COMPACT_ATOMS: atom_id res chain seq x y z
N MET A 1 20.02 -52.81 11.75
CA MET A 1 20.13 -51.43 11.23
C MET A 1 18.83 -50.72 11.55
N PRO A 2 18.82 -49.60 12.27
CA PRO A 2 17.61 -48.81 12.37
C PRO A 2 17.44 -48.02 11.07
N ARG A 3 16.29 -48.18 10.41
CA ARG A 3 15.82 -47.26 9.36
C ARG A 3 15.47 -45.95 10.05
N SER A 4 16.10 -44.87 9.63
CA SER A 4 15.74 -43.50 9.96
C SER A 4 14.27 -43.27 9.63
N SER A 5 13.46 -42.96 10.64
CA SER A 5 12.13 -42.39 10.44
C SER A 5 12.30 -40.98 9.89
N GLU A 6 11.85 -40.75 8.65
CA GLU A 6 11.65 -39.40 8.14
C GLU A 6 10.73 -38.66 9.12
N ARG A 7 11.19 -37.52 9.64
CA ARG A 7 10.37 -36.62 10.44
C ARG A 7 9.33 -36.03 9.50
N GLY A 8 8.12 -36.59 9.50
CA GLY A 8 7.01 -36.08 8.70
C GLY A 8 6.55 -34.73 9.23
N GLY A 9 6.82 -33.66 8.49
CA GLY A 9 6.18 -32.37 8.73
C GLY A 9 4.67 -32.48 8.44
N SER A 10 3.87 -31.63 9.07
CA SER A 10 2.46 -31.54 8.67
C SER A 10 2.35 -30.69 7.41
N HIS A 11 1.70 -31.27 6.42
CA HIS A 11 1.29 -30.65 5.18
C HIS A 11 0.16 -29.64 5.45
N CYS A 12 0.18 -28.50 4.76
CA CYS A 12 -0.80 -27.44 4.93
C CYS A 12 -1.40 -27.06 3.57
N ASN A 13 -2.74 -27.04 3.50
CA ASN A 13 -3.48 -26.44 2.39
C ASN A 13 -3.87 -25.02 2.80
N LEU A 14 -3.25 -24.05 2.16
CA LEU A 14 -3.48 -22.63 2.34
C LEU A 14 -4.19 -22.09 1.10
N ILE A 15 -5.20 -21.26 1.35
CA ILE A 15 -5.85 -20.44 0.34
C ILE A 15 -5.56 -18.99 0.73
N TYR A 16 -5.05 -18.23 -0.22
CA TYR A 16 -4.90 -16.78 -0.09
C TYR A 16 -5.85 -16.11 -1.07
N THR A 17 -6.59 -15.11 -0.60
CA THR A 17 -7.47 -14.30 -1.42
C THR A 17 -7.19 -12.83 -1.18
N THR A 18 -7.20 -12.04 -2.23
CA THR A 18 -7.09 -10.59 -2.15
C THR A 18 -8.06 -9.92 -3.11
N ARG A 19 -8.39 -8.66 -2.83
CA ARG A 19 -9.28 -7.85 -3.67
C ARG A 19 -8.98 -6.36 -3.51
N PRO A 20 -9.25 -5.56 -4.56
CA PRO A 20 -9.18 -4.11 -4.49
C PRO A 20 -10.17 -3.55 -3.47
N MET A 21 -9.72 -2.53 -2.75
CA MET A 21 -10.54 -1.78 -1.81
C MET A 21 -10.29 -0.29 -1.98
N LEU A 22 -11.36 0.50 -1.95
CA LEU A 22 -11.30 1.94 -2.22
C LEU A 22 -10.68 2.67 -1.03
N ARG A 23 -9.68 3.50 -1.30
CA ARG A 23 -9.09 4.44 -0.35
C ARG A 23 -9.18 5.86 -0.91
N GLU A 24 -9.63 6.79 -0.09
CA GLU A 24 -9.66 8.21 -0.48
C GLU A 24 -8.24 8.76 -0.60
N TYR A 25 -8.01 9.63 -1.59
CA TYR A 25 -6.80 10.41 -1.65
C TYR A 25 -6.73 11.34 -0.43
N GLU A 26 -5.53 11.54 0.12
CA GLU A 26 -5.34 12.52 1.21
C GLU A 26 -5.74 13.94 0.76
N LEU A 27 -5.63 14.26 -0.53
CA LEU A 27 -6.17 15.49 -1.10
C LEU A 27 -7.68 15.63 -0.84
N TYR A 28 -8.46 14.62 -1.24
CA TYR A 28 -9.92 14.65 -1.12
C TYR A 28 -10.36 14.62 0.35
N LYS A 29 -9.77 13.75 1.15
CA LYS A 29 -10.07 13.62 2.58
C LYS A 29 -9.86 14.93 3.36
N ASN A 30 -8.85 15.73 2.98
CA ASN A 30 -8.50 16.94 3.72
C ASN A 30 -9.07 18.24 3.11
N LEU A 31 -9.24 18.31 1.79
CA LEU A 31 -9.68 19.52 1.08
C LEU A 31 -10.98 19.36 0.28
N GLY A 32 -11.48 18.13 0.10
CA GLY A 32 -12.65 17.83 -0.73
C GLY A 32 -12.39 17.97 -2.23
N LEU A 33 -11.12 18.05 -2.64
CA LEU A 33 -10.70 18.21 -4.04
C LEU A 33 -10.44 16.83 -4.65
N ALA A 34 -10.90 16.64 -5.88
CA ALA A 34 -10.71 15.40 -6.61
C ALA A 34 -9.53 15.54 -7.59
N ILE A 35 -9.01 14.42 -8.06
CA ILE A 35 -7.98 14.36 -9.11
C ILE A 35 -8.68 14.20 -10.46
N ASP A 36 -8.13 14.81 -11.50
CA ASP A 36 -8.68 14.73 -12.87
C ASP A 36 -8.11 13.50 -13.58
N SER A 37 -8.94 12.48 -13.79
CA SER A 37 -8.57 11.26 -14.52
C SER A 37 -8.91 11.34 -16.02
N GLY A 38 -9.05 12.55 -16.58
CA GLY A 38 -9.36 12.77 -18.00
C GLY A 38 -10.78 13.28 -18.25
N TYR A 39 -11.09 13.52 -19.53
CA TYR A 39 -12.12 14.43 -20.09
C TYR A 39 -13.51 14.52 -19.42
N TYR A 40 -13.93 13.52 -18.62
CA TYR A 40 -15.23 13.51 -17.93
C TYR A 40 -15.24 12.91 -16.51
N TYR A 41 -14.09 12.51 -15.96
CA TYR A 41 -14.04 11.74 -14.71
C TYR A 41 -13.11 12.39 -13.69
N VAL A 42 -13.64 12.54 -12.49
CA VAL A 42 -12.87 12.98 -11.33
C VAL A 42 -12.81 11.85 -10.31
N GLU A 43 -11.65 11.67 -9.71
CA GLU A 43 -11.39 10.62 -8.72
C GLU A 43 -11.23 11.21 -7.33
N SER A 44 -12.01 10.73 -6.37
CA SER A 44 -11.84 11.06 -4.94
C SER A 44 -10.95 10.06 -4.20
N GLY A 45 -10.57 8.96 -4.85
CA GLY A 45 -9.78 7.90 -4.27
C GLY A 45 -9.20 6.94 -5.30
N TYR A 46 -8.39 6.03 -4.82
CA TYR A 46 -7.70 5.00 -5.59
C TYR A 46 -7.94 3.63 -4.94
N TRP A 47 -7.73 2.57 -5.71
CA TRP A 47 -7.94 1.21 -5.24
C TRP A 47 -6.64 0.62 -4.74
N ILE A 48 -6.64 0.14 -3.51
CA ILE A 48 -5.50 -0.56 -2.94
C ILE A 48 -5.76 -2.04 -2.82
N GLU A 49 -4.68 -2.81 -2.89
CA GLU A 49 -4.73 -4.25 -2.77
C GLU A 49 -3.47 -4.77 -2.08
N PHE A 50 -3.67 -5.68 -1.13
CA PHE A 50 -2.55 -6.35 -0.47
C PHE A 50 -2.07 -7.49 -1.35
N TRP A 51 -0.79 -7.47 -1.68
CA TRP A 51 -0.17 -8.48 -2.50
C TRP A 51 1.16 -8.90 -1.90
N MET A 52 1.27 -10.19 -1.57
CA MET A 52 2.49 -10.82 -1.04
C MET A 52 3.08 -10.13 0.21
N GLY A 53 2.24 -9.52 1.04
CA GLY A 53 2.65 -8.86 2.30
C GLY A 53 2.87 -7.35 2.20
N GLU A 54 2.71 -6.78 1.01
CA GLU A 54 2.91 -5.36 0.73
C GLU A 54 1.66 -4.74 0.10
N MET A 55 1.55 -3.41 0.17
CA MET A 55 0.44 -2.66 -0.42
C MET A 55 0.76 -2.31 -1.88
N TYR A 56 -0.21 -2.54 -2.76
CA TYR A 56 -0.19 -2.12 -4.16
C TYR A 56 -1.41 -1.27 -4.48
N VAL A 57 -1.35 -0.58 -5.62
CA VAL A 57 -2.50 0.10 -6.22
C VAL A 57 -3.05 -0.78 -7.34
N ALA A 58 -4.32 -1.14 -7.24
CA ALA A 58 -5.04 -1.86 -8.28
C ALA A 58 -5.47 -0.85 -9.36
N VAL A 59 -4.78 -0.87 -10.49
CA VAL A 59 -5.02 0.05 -11.61
C VAL A 59 -6.45 -0.13 -12.13
N ASP A 60 -7.20 0.97 -12.25
CA ASP A 60 -8.62 0.97 -12.61
C ASP A 60 -9.50 0.04 -11.74
N GLY A 61 -9.08 -0.19 -10.49
CA GLY A 61 -9.78 -1.10 -9.57
C GLY A 61 -9.73 -2.57 -9.98
N ARG A 62 -8.73 -2.95 -10.78
CA ARG A 62 -8.56 -4.32 -11.28
C ARG A 62 -7.55 -5.09 -10.46
N ALA A 63 -8.01 -6.17 -9.85
CA ALA A 63 -7.17 -6.98 -8.99
C ALA A 63 -5.94 -7.57 -9.69
N ASP A 64 -6.08 -7.86 -10.99
CA ASP A 64 -5.07 -8.48 -11.82
C ASP A 64 -3.98 -7.52 -12.33
N LYS A 65 -4.05 -6.22 -11.99
CA LYS A 65 -3.16 -5.17 -12.48
C LYS A 65 -2.68 -4.29 -11.34
N LEU A 66 -1.49 -4.59 -10.83
CA LEU A 66 -0.95 -3.97 -9.62
C LEU A 66 0.24 -3.07 -9.93
N ALA A 67 0.14 -1.81 -9.50
CA ALA A 67 1.21 -0.82 -9.53
C ALA A 67 1.78 -0.62 -8.12
N LYS A 68 3.09 -0.36 -8.02
CA LYS A 68 3.70 -0.03 -6.73
C LYS A 68 3.41 1.42 -6.37
N PRO A 69 2.95 1.73 -5.15
CA PRO A 69 2.95 3.10 -4.65
C PRO A 69 4.39 3.56 -4.43
N LEU A 70 4.77 4.68 -5.04
CA LEU A 70 6.12 5.26 -4.90
C LEU A 70 6.12 6.40 -3.88
N VAL A 71 5.11 7.27 -3.92
CA VAL A 71 4.97 8.40 -3.01
C VAL A 71 3.50 8.57 -2.62
N GLU A 72 3.25 8.78 -1.33
CA GLU A 72 1.97 9.25 -0.83
C GLU A 72 2.22 10.21 0.33
N PHE A 73 1.82 11.47 0.17
CA PHE A 73 1.90 12.48 1.23
C PHE A 73 0.65 12.46 2.07
N ASN A 74 0.84 12.46 3.39
CA ASN A 74 -0.24 12.74 4.33
C ASN A 74 -0.46 14.26 4.50
N SER A 75 -1.41 14.63 5.36
CA SER A 75 -1.79 16.03 5.57
C SER A 75 -0.69 16.95 6.15
N ALA A 76 0.31 16.38 6.82
CA ALA A 76 1.43 17.10 7.42
C ALA A 76 2.62 17.27 6.46
N ASP A 77 2.72 16.44 5.42
CA ASP A 77 3.84 16.48 4.49
C ASP A 77 3.77 17.71 3.55
N ILE A 78 4.91 18.38 3.39
CA ILE A 78 5.07 19.55 2.52
C ILE A 78 6.47 19.46 1.88
N LYS A 79 6.53 19.51 0.55
CA LYS A 79 7.77 19.74 -0.18
C LYS A 79 7.86 21.22 -0.53
N THR A 80 9.00 21.84 -0.24
CA THR A 80 9.37 23.14 -0.80
C THR A 80 10.40 22.92 -1.91
N LEU A 81 10.14 23.47 -3.09
CA LEU A 81 10.97 23.31 -4.29
C LEU A 81 11.40 24.69 -4.81
N ALA A 82 12.69 24.91 -5.04
CA ALA A 82 13.14 26.12 -5.71
C ALA A 82 12.96 26.00 -7.24
N THR A 83 12.72 27.12 -7.92
CA THR A 83 12.65 27.08 -9.40
C THR A 83 13.98 26.62 -9.99
N GLY A 84 13.94 25.65 -10.91
CA GLY A 84 15.09 24.99 -11.51
C GLY A 84 15.70 23.86 -10.65
N GLU A 85 15.20 23.63 -9.44
CA GLU A 85 15.53 22.43 -8.67
C GLU A 85 14.71 21.24 -9.19
N SER A 86 15.39 20.12 -9.43
CA SER A 86 14.74 18.84 -9.73
C SER A 86 14.58 18.04 -8.45
N TRP A 87 13.36 17.59 -8.18
CA TRP A 87 13.03 16.70 -7.08
C TRP A 87 12.83 15.28 -7.58
N ASP A 88 13.73 14.39 -7.20
CA ASP A 88 13.60 12.94 -7.41
C ASP A 88 12.46 12.37 -6.55
N LEU A 89 11.47 11.77 -7.21
CA LEU A 89 10.30 11.14 -6.61
C LEU A 89 10.47 9.62 -6.46
N GLY A 90 11.55 9.05 -6.98
CA GLY A 90 11.76 7.60 -7.06
C GLY A 90 11.18 6.99 -8.34
N GLY A 91 11.51 5.72 -8.61
CA GLY A 91 11.07 5.02 -9.83
C GLY A 91 11.53 5.66 -11.15
N GLY A 92 12.52 6.56 -11.09
CA GLY A 92 12.97 7.37 -12.23
C GLY A 92 12.09 8.59 -12.51
N PHE A 93 11.05 8.85 -11.70
CA PHE A 93 10.23 10.05 -11.78
C PHE A 93 10.92 11.24 -11.11
N ALA A 94 10.78 12.42 -11.70
CA ALA A 94 11.21 13.67 -11.08
C ALA A 94 10.27 14.82 -11.41
N LEU A 95 10.09 15.75 -10.47
CA LEU A 95 9.31 16.96 -10.66
C LEU A 95 10.21 18.20 -10.59
N GLU A 96 10.00 19.14 -11.48
CA GLU A 96 10.73 20.42 -11.51
C GLU A 96 9.74 21.58 -11.61
N ALA A 97 9.90 22.59 -10.76
CA ALA A 97 9.29 23.90 -10.97
C ALA A 97 10.17 24.70 -11.92
N LYS A 98 9.77 24.83 -13.19
CA LYS A 98 10.56 25.56 -14.20
C LYS A 98 10.62 27.03 -13.89
N GLN A 99 9.45 27.62 -13.69
CA GLN A 99 9.33 29.06 -13.60
C GLN A 99 8.07 29.45 -12.84
N ILE A 100 8.10 30.63 -12.25
CA ILE A 100 6.94 31.32 -11.71
C ILE A 100 6.72 32.59 -12.53
N ASP A 101 5.46 32.93 -12.79
CA ASP A 101 5.10 34.12 -13.57
C ASP A 101 5.51 35.45 -12.89
N LEU A 102 5.27 36.56 -13.58
CA LEU A 102 5.68 37.87 -13.10
C LEU A 102 4.78 38.39 -11.97
N GLU A 103 3.61 37.82 -11.81
CA GLU A 103 2.64 38.17 -10.79
C GLU A 103 2.88 37.35 -9.50
N GLY A 104 3.46 36.15 -9.62
CA GLY A 104 3.67 35.23 -8.50
C GLY A 104 2.46 34.37 -8.19
N GLU A 105 1.60 34.18 -9.17
CA GLU A 105 0.35 33.45 -9.04
C GLU A 105 0.39 32.14 -9.81
N LYS A 106 1.26 32.02 -10.83
CA LYS A 106 1.34 30.81 -11.66
C LYS A 106 2.70 30.16 -11.58
N VAL A 107 2.71 28.83 -11.57
CA VAL A 107 3.93 28.02 -11.64
C VAL A 107 3.84 27.07 -12.83
N TRP A 108 4.92 26.98 -13.61
CA TRP A 108 5.09 25.96 -14.64
C TRP A 108 5.85 24.78 -14.04
N LEU A 109 5.20 23.62 -13.98
CA LEU A 109 5.76 22.36 -13.52
C LEU A 109 6.03 21.45 -14.72
N CYS A 110 7.13 20.70 -14.66
CA CYS A 110 7.44 19.63 -15.60
C CYS A 110 7.66 18.32 -14.82
N LEU A 111 6.98 17.26 -15.25
CA LEU A 111 7.18 15.91 -14.78
C LEU A 111 8.10 15.15 -15.76
N TYR A 112 9.06 14.42 -15.21
CA TYR A 112 10.03 13.65 -15.98
C TYR A 112 10.00 12.19 -15.59
N LYS A 113 10.29 11.32 -16.55
CA LYS A 113 10.66 9.92 -16.34
C LYS A 113 11.99 9.64 -17.00
N ASN A 114 12.96 9.13 -16.24
CA ASN A 114 14.30 8.78 -16.71
C ASN A 114 15.00 9.94 -17.47
N GLY A 115 14.80 11.18 -16.99
CA GLY A 115 15.39 12.39 -17.56
C GLY A 115 14.68 12.93 -18.82
N LYS A 116 13.60 12.30 -19.28
CA LYS A 116 12.76 12.79 -20.37
C LYS A 116 11.49 13.42 -19.80
N GLU A 117 11.14 14.62 -20.26
CA GLU A 117 9.86 15.25 -19.93
C GLU A 117 8.73 14.37 -20.50
N ILE A 118 7.81 13.98 -19.62
CA ILE A 118 6.63 13.19 -19.96
C ILE A 118 5.37 14.03 -19.95
N ASP A 119 5.35 15.08 -19.14
CA ASP A 119 4.23 16.00 -19.04
C ASP A 119 4.64 17.36 -18.44
N SER A 120 3.83 18.39 -18.67
CA SER A 120 4.03 19.71 -18.06
C SER A 120 2.72 20.47 -17.95
N GLU A 121 2.56 21.21 -16.85
CA GLU A 121 1.35 22.00 -16.62
C GLU A 121 1.66 23.37 -15.99
N VAL A 122 0.82 24.36 -16.31
CA VAL A 122 0.84 25.69 -15.67
C VAL A 122 -0.29 25.76 -14.66
N ILE A 123 0.08 25.75 -13.38
CA ILE A 123 -0.85 25.76 -12.26
C ILE A 123 -1.11 27.18 -11.78
N ASP A 124 -2.39 27.58 -11.70
CA ASP A 124 -2.82 28.91 -11.28
C ASP A 124 -3.23 28.93 -9.79
N THR A 125 -2.32 29.43 -8.95
CA THR A 125 -2.55 29.61 -7.52
C THR A 125 -3.15 30.98 -7.17
N GLY A 126 -3.41 31.83 -8.16
CA GLY A 126 -4.14 33.10 -7.99
C GLY A 126 -5.66 32.92 -8.06
N ASN A 127 -6.14 31.83 -8.68
CA ASN A 127 -7.58 31.56 -8.77
C ASN A 127 -8.20 31.22 -7.40
N PHE A 128 -9.49 31.55 -7.27
CA PHE A 128 -10.35 31.21 -6.13
C PHE A 128 -10.76 29.74 -6.14
N ASP A 129 -10.84 29.12 -7.31
CA ASP A 129 -11.07 27.68 -7.40
C ASP A 129 -9.80 26.93 -6.98
N LEU A 130 -9.89 26.19 -5.88
CA LEU A 130 -8.76 25.41 -5.39
C LEU A 130 -8.49 24.17 -6.25
N GLN A 131 -9.46 23.76 -7.08
CA GLN A 131 -9.31 22.64 -8.01
C GLN A 131 -8.23 22.94 -9.07
N ASP A 132 -8.09 24.20 -9.48
CA ASP A 132 -7.07 24.66 -10.45
C ASP A 132 -5.63 24.56 -9.92
N ARG A 133 -5.46 24.19 -8.65
CA ARG A 133 -4.16 24.00 -8.00
C ARG A 133 -3.72 22.53 -7.97
N VAL A 134 -4.54 21.63 -8.51
CA VAL A 134 -4.26 20.20 -8.60
C VAL A 134 -3.61 19.93 -9.94
N TYR A 135 -2.39 19.43 -9.92
CA TYR A 135 -1.70 18.90 -11.10
C TYR A 135 -1.93 17.39 -11.13
N THR A 136 -2.45 16.87 -12.25
CA THR A 136 -2.59 15.42 -12.49
C THR A 136 -1.94 15.02 -13.81
N TYR A 137 -1.26 13.88 -13.80
CA TYR A 137 -0.76 13.22 -15.00
C TYR A 137 -1.36 11.81 -15.12
N THR A 138 -1.98 11.53 -16.28
CA THR A 138 -2.53 10.23 -16.63
C THR A 138 -1.75 9.59 -17.79
N GLU A 139 -1.73 8.25 -17.83
CA GLU A 139 -1.14 7.49 -18.94
C GLU A 139 -1.89 6.18 -19.17
N ASP A 140 -1.94 5.74 -20.43
CA ASP A 140 -2.47 4.43 -20.79
C ASP A 140 -1.47 3.35 -20.39
N VAL A 141 -1.72 2.69 -19.26
CA VAL A 141 -0.84 1.63 -18.72
C VAL A 141 -1.59 0.33 -18.57
N ALA A 142 -0.86 -0.76 -18.73
CA ALA A 142 -1.41 -2.11 -18.59
C ALA A 142 -2.62 -2.45 -19.49
N GLY A 143 -2.92 -1.63 -20.52
CA GLY A 143 -4.12 -1.76 -21.35
C GLY A 143 -5.39 -1.24 -20.68
N GLU A 144 -5.26 -0.38 -19.67
CA GLU A 144 -6.30 0.51 -19.18
C GLU A 144 -5.94 1.93 -19.59
N ASP A 145 -6.95 2.72 -19.95
CA ASP A 145 -6.79 4.07 -20.47
C ASP A 145 -6.86 5.09 -19.31
N ASP A 146 -6.23 6.25 -19.48
CA ASP A 146 -6.35 7.41 -18.57
C ASP A 146 -6.04 7.12 -17.08
N VAL A 147 -5.09 6.23 -16.79
CA VAL A 147 -4.75 5.87 -15.40
C VAL A 147 -3.99 7.02 -14.72
N SER A 148 -4.50 7.50 -13.58
CA SER A 148 -3.83 8.50 -12.73
C SER A 148 -2.48 7.99 -12.18
N ILE A 149 -1.37 8.37 -12.83
CA ILE A 149 -0.02 7.96 -12.42
C ILE A 149 0.54 8.89 -11.34
N PHE A 150 0.37 10.19 -11.52
CA PHE A 150 0.91 11.21 -10.62
C PHE A 150 -0.12 12.30 -10.35
N SER A 151 -0.15 12.78 -9.12
CA SER A 151 -0.83 14.02 -8.79
C SER A 151 -0.15 14.76 -7.65
N CYS A 152 -0.38 16.07 -7.58
CA CYS A 152 -0.01 16.89 -6.44
C CYS A 152 -0.86 18.15 -6.35
N TYR A 153 -0.85 18.79 -5.18
CA TYR A 153 -1.51 20.06 -4.94
C TYR A 153 -0.49 21.16 -4.65
N ILE A 154 -0.61 22.27 -5.37
CA ILE A 154 0.26 23.44 -5.17
C ILE A 154 -0.36 24.37 -4.13
N SER A 155 0.17 24.31 -2.91
CA SER A 155 -0.38 25.06 -1.80
C SER A 155 -0.02 26.53 -1.83
N ALA A 156 1.20 26.86 -2.27
CA ALA A 156 1.67 28.23 -2.34
C ALA A 156 2.84 28.41 -3.33
N VAL A 157 2.93 29.61 -3.88
CA VAL A 157 4.01 30.08 -4.73
C VAL A 157 4.61 31.32 -4.08
N PHE A 158 5.93 31.40 -4.01
CA PHE A 158 6.66 32.51 -3.41
C PHE A 158 7.67 33.09 -4.38
N ARG A 159 7.53 34.38 -4.68
CA ARG A 159 8.55 35.14 -5.42
C ARG A 159 9.45 35.89 -4.45
N GLY A 160 10.71 35.48 -4.41
CA GLY A 160 11.74 36.15 -3.64
C GLY A 160 12.65 36.99 -4.54
N THR A 161 13.41 37.89 -3.93
CA THR A 161 14.44 38.67 -4.64
C THR A 161 15.62 37.82 -5.12
N CYS A 162 15.91 36.72 -4.42
CA CYS A 162 17.03 35.83 -4.72
C CYS A 162 16.58 34.48 -5.30
N SER A 163 15.41 33.98 -4.88
CA SER A 163 14.91 32.65 -5.27
C SER A 163 13.39 32.66 -5.30
N ASN A 164 12.81 31.94 -6.26
CA ASN A 164 11.39 31.63 -6.25
C ASN A 164 11.18 30.21 -5.73
N LEU A 165 10.15 30.00 -4.93
CA LEU A 165 9.86 28.74 -4.25
C LEU A 165 8.42 28.32 -4.50
N VAL A 166 8.17 27.02 -4.50
CA VAL A 166 6.86 26.40 -4.63
C VAL A 166 6.66 25.44 -3.47
N GLN A 167 5.49 25.48 -2.84
CA GLN A 167 5.09 24.49 -1.83
C GLN A 167 4.08 23.52 -2.43
N ILE A 168 4.40 22.23 -2.27
CA ILE A 168 3.68 21.11 -2.85
C ILE A 168 3.22 20.20 -1.71
N LYS A 169 1.95 19.81 -1.75
CA LYS A 169 1.30 18.93 -0.78
C LYS A 169 0.51 17.82 -1.49
N TYR A 170 0.08 16.82 -0.71
CA TYR A 170 -0.81 15.76 -1.18
C TYR A 170 -0.31 15.08 -2.47
N VAL A 171 1.00 14.86 -2.55
CA VAL A 171 1.64 14.16 -3.65
C VAL A 171 1.23 12.69 -3.61
N PHE A 172 0.78 12.17 -4.73
CA PHE A 172 0.54 10.76 -4.95
C PHE A 172 1.22 10.33 -6.24
N LEU A 173 1.95 9.22 -6.19
CA LEU A 173 2.66 8.66 -7.34
C LEU A 173 2.64 7.14 -7.25
N ILE A 174 2.26 6.50 -8.35
CA ILE A 174 2.44 5.06 -8.57
C ILE A 174 3.49 4.82 -9.64
N ASP A 175 4.09 3.63 -9.63
CA ASP A 175 4.97 3.19 -10.69
C ASP A 175 4.16 2.87 -11.96
N ASP A 176 4.71 3.21 -13.11
CA ASP A 176 4.12 2.94 -14.43
C ASP A 176 4.40 1.48 -14.90
N ASP A 177 5.30 0.78 -14.20
CA ASP A 177 5.55 -0.65 -14.37
C ASP A 177 4.49 -1.51 -13.64
N VAL A 178 3.38 -1.74 -14.32
CA VAL A 178 2.24 -2.50 -13.77
C VAL A 178 2.47 -4.01 -13.88
N THR A 179 2.41 -4.69 -12.73
CA THR A 179 2.43 -6.14 -12.63
C THR A 179 1.08 -6.72 -13.04
N ARG A 180 1.08 -7.62 -14.03
CA ARG A 180 -0.12 -8.38 -14.43
C ARG A 180 -0.09 -9.78 -13.84
N ILE A 181 -1.21 -10.21 -13.26
CA ILE A 181 -1.34 -11.51 -12.60
C ILE A 181 -2.26 -12.40 -13.41
N ASN A 182 -1.80 -13.60 -13.73
CA ASN A 182 -2.52 -14.57 -14.55
C ASN A 182 -2.73 -15.88 -13.81
N THR A 183 -3.79 -16.60 -14.19
CA THR A 183 -3.99 -17.98 -13.70
C THR A 183 -2.81 -18.86 -14.10
N GLY A 184 -2.30 -19.62 -13.14
CA GLY A 184 -1.11 -20.46 -13.27
C GLY A 184 0.21 -19.77 -12.90
N ASP A 185 0.21 -18.45 -12.61
CA ASP A 185 1.39 -17.78 -12.08
C ASP A 185 1.72 -18.33 -10.68
N VAL A 186 3.01 -18.51 -10.38
CA VAL A 186 3.49 -19.10 -9.12
C VAL A 186 4.31 -18.09 -8.33
N TYR A 187 3.94 -17.88 -7.07
CA TYR A 187 4.58 -16.97 -6.13
C TYR A 187 4.95 -17.71 -4.84
N GLY A 188 6.24 -17.97 -4.64
CA GLY A 188 6.72 -18.78 -3.51
C GLY A 188 6.12 -20.18 -3.56
N ALA A 189 5.38 -20.55 -2.51
CA ALA A 189 4.69 -21.83 -2.40
C ALA A 189 3.27 -21.84 -3.00
N MET A 190 2.78 -20.68 -3.46
CA MET A 190 1.39 -20.47 -3.89
C MET A 190 1.27 -20.38 -5.42
N GLU A 191 0.22 -20.96 -5.98
CA GLU A 191 -0.14 -20.84 -7.40
C GLU A 191 -1.47 -20.10 -7.54
N VAL A 192 -1.56 -19.18 -8.50
CA VAL A 192 -2.79 -18.45 -8.82
C VAL A 192 -3.79 -19.38 -9.49
N THR A 193 -4.90 -19.65 -8.81
CA THR A 193 -5.94 -20.58 -9.30
C THR A 193 -7.17 -19.86 -9.86
N SER A 194 -7.38 -18.59 -9.52
CA SER A 194 -8.46 -17.77 -10.06
C SER A 194 -8.07 -16.31 -10.13
N VAL A 195 -8.42 -15.68 -11.24
CA VAL A 195 -8.22 -14.24 -11.48
C VAL A 195 -9.51 -13.63 -11.99
N SER A 196 -9.89 -12.48 -11.42
CA SER A 196 -10.97 -11.63 -11.89
C SER A 196 -10.64 -10.18 -11.55
N SER A 197 -11.32 -9.21 -12.16
CA SER A 197 -11.14 -7.79 -11.78
C SER A 197 -11.48 -7.52 -10.31
N ALA A 198 -12.37 -8.32 -9.71
CA ALA A 198 -12.84 -8.14 -8.33
C ALA A 198 -11.99 -8.89 -7.27
N GLY A 199 -10.99 -9.67 -7.68
CA GLY A 199 -10.12 -10.36 -6.75
C GLY A 199 -9.35 -11.54 -7.36
N ILE A 200 -8.31 -11.95 -6.64
CA ILE A 200 -7.40 -13.03 -6.98
C ILE A 200 -7.43 -14.09 -5.87
N THR A 201 -7.37 -15.36 -6.28
CA THR A 201 -7.20 -16.50 -5.38
C THR A 201 -5.94 -17.27 -5.75
N LEU A 202 -5.14 -17.57 -4.73
CA LEU A 202 -4.00 -18.48 -4.80
C LEU A 202 -4.22 -19.65 -3.85
N SER A 203 -3.71 -20.82 -4.24
CA SER A 203 -3.64 -21.99 -3.38
C SER A 203 -2.32 -22.72 -3.57
N ASN A 204 -1.92 -23.50 -2.59
CA ASN A 204 -0.76 -24.38 -2.71
C ASN A 204 -1.17 -25.85 -2.81
N ASP A 205 -0.24 -26.68 -3.30
CA ASP A 205 -0.30 -28.14 -3.15
C ASP A 205 0.06 -28.50 -1.70
N GLU A 206 -0.65 -29.46 -1.10
CA GLU A 206 -0.44 -29.92 0.29
C GLU A 206 1.03 -30.21 0.62
N THR A 207 1.82 -30.61 -0.38
CA THR A 207 3.21 -30.97 -0.22
C THR A 207 4.19 -29.79 -0.17
N THR A 208 3.78 -28.57 -0.54
CA THR A 208 4.70 -27.44 -0.68
C THR A 208 4.94 -26.66 0.61
N LEU A 209 4.00 -26.71 1.56
CA LEU A 209 4.12 -26.05 2.87
C LEU A 209 4.21 -27.09 3.99
N CYS A 210 5.43 -27.27 4.51
CA CYS A 210 5.73 -28.19 5.59
C CYS A 210 6.03 -27.42 6.89
N LEU A 211 5.13 -27.53 7.86
CA LEU A 211 5.29 -26.89 9.17
C LEU A 211 6.14 -27.78 10.09
N ASN A 212 7.27 -27.24 10.53
CA ASN A 212 8.18 -27.88 11.47
C ASN A 212 8.29 -27.02 12.73
N PRO A 213 8.37 -27.59 13.95
CA PRO A 213 8.48 -26.82 15.18
C PRO A 213 9.67 -25.84 15.19
N GLY A 214 9.44 -24.63 15.70
CA GLY A 214 10.45 -23.58 15.87
C GLY A 214 10.98 -22.93 14.58
N ILE A 215 10.32 -23.13 13.43
CA ILE A 215 10.76 -22.68 12.11
C ILE A 215 9.83 -21.61 11.54
N THR A 216 10.41 -20.64 10.83
CA THR A 216 9.66 -19.73 9.95
C THR A 216 9.59 -20.34 8.55
N THR A 217 8.37 -20.63 8.10
CA THR A 217 8.05 -21.24 6.82
C THR A 217 7.54 -20.17 5.86
N PRO A 218 8.30 -19.78 4.82
CA PRO A 218 7.84 -18.80 3.84
C PRO A 218 6.61 -19.29 3.08
N ILE A 219 5.66 -18.37 2.82
CA ILE A 219 4.51 -18.63 1.95
C ILE A 219 4.78 -18.00 0.58
N MET A 220 4.79 -16.67 0.52
CA MET A 220 5.00 -15.88 -0.70
C MET A 220 5.38 -14.45 -0.35
N GLY A 221 6.36 -13.89 -1.06
CA GLY A 221 6.94 -12.58 -0.74
C GLY A 221 7.32 -12.49 0.74
N ASP A 222 6.76 -11.51 1.42
CA ASP A 222 7.05 -11.22 2.82
C ASP A 222 6.16 -12.04 3.79
N LEU A 223 5.18 -12.77 3.27
CA LEU A 223 4.29 -13.61 4.07
C LEU A 223 4.96 -14.94 4.43
N SER A 224 4.89 -15.27 5.71
CA SER A 224 5.40 -16.52 6.27
C SER A 224 4.51 -17.02 7.41
N LEU A 225 4.69 -18.28 7.82
CA LEU A 225 4.14 -18.84 9.05
C LEU A 225 5.28 -19.11 10.01
N LYS A 226 5.14 -18.69 11.27
CA LYS A 226 6.11 -19.02 12.31
C LYS A 226 5.50 -20.04 13.27
N THR A 227 6.19 -21.14 13.48
CA THR A 227 5.77 -22.20 14.40
C THR A 227 6.43 -22.05 15.77
N THR A 228 5.73 -22.48 16.82
CA THR A 228 6.34 -22.60 18.16
C THR A 228 7.26 -23.81 18.22
N ASP A 229 8.23 -23.81 19.15
CA ASP A 229 9.10 -24.96 19.41
C ASP A 229 8.39 -26.00 20.30
N ASN A 230 7.23 -26.46 19.83
CA ASN A 230 6.46 -27.52 20.46
C ASN A 230 6.58 -28.80 19.61
N THR A 231 7.15 -29.87 20.18
CA THR A 231 7.32 -31.15 19.47
C THR A 231 6.10 -32.07 19.56
N SER A 232 5.11 -31.71 20.38
CA SER A 232 3.92 -32.52 20.66
C SER A 232 2.68 -32.04 19.88
N ALA A 233 2.69 -30.78 19.43
CA ALA A 233 1.64 -30.18 18.63
C ALA A 233 2.24 -29.16 17.64
N ILE A 234 1.56 -28.92 16.53
CA ILE A 234 1.93 -27.85 15.60
C ILE A 234 1.07 -26.63 15.92
N GLU A 235 1.70 -25.61 16.46
CA GLU A 235 1.12 -24.30 16.68
C GLU A 235 1.86 -23.31 15.78
N PHE A 236 1.11 -22.46 15.07
CA PHE A 236 1.69 -21.48 14.16
C PHE A 236 0.87 -20.20 14.13
N TYR A 237 1.51 -19.12 13.70
CA TYR A 237 0.88 -17.82 13.48
C TYR A 237 1.40 -17.16 12.21
N PRO A 238 0.59 -16.33 11.53
CA PRO A 238 1.05 -15.50 10.41
C PRO A 238 2.19 -14.58 10.84
N HIS A 239 3.20 -14.45 10.00
CA HIS A 239 4.39 -13.66 10.26
C HIS A 239 4.81 -12.92 8.98
N LEU A 240 5.02 -11.61 9.10
CA LEU A 240 5.47 -10.76 8.01
C LEU A 240 6.98 -10.50 8.16
N VAL A 241 7.78 -10.93 7.18
CA VAL A 241 9.23 -10.72 7.15
C VAL A 241 9.52 -9.38 6.49
N ARG A 242 10.23 -8.48 7.18
CA ARG A 242 10.64 -7.19 6.63
C ARG A 242 12.09 -6.91 6.98
N ASP A 243 12.90 -6.59 5.97
CA ASP A 243 14.29 -6.17 6.18
C ASP A 243 14.39 -4.72 6.68
N LYS A 244 13.38 -3.90 6.39
CA LYS A 244 13.23 -2.51 6.84
C LYS A 244 11.75 -2.23 7.10
N PRO A 245 11.40 -1.38 8.09
CA PRO A 245 10.03 -0.88 8.19
C PRO A 245 9.64 -0.19 6.87
N PRO A 246 8.38 -0.29 6.40
CA PRO A 246 7.95 0.35 5.16
C PRO A 246 8.34 1.82 5.18
N VAL A 247 9.10 2.22 4.15
CA VAL A 247 9.48 3.62 3.94
C VAL A 247 8.41 4.23 3.06
N LEU A 248 7.27 4.61 3.65
CA LEU A 248 6.47 5.66 3.05
C LEU A 248 7.22 6.97 3.34
N SER A 249 7.73 7.62 2.30
CA SER A 249 8.27 8.99 2.41
C SER A 249 7.12 9.96 2.63
N GLY A 250 6.63 9.97 3.86
CA GLY A 250 5.49 10.73 4.34
C GLY A 250 5.08 10.14 5.69
N GLY A 251 5.40 10.85 6.78
CA GLY A 251 5.59 10.25 8.10
C GLY A 251 4.46 9.34 8.59
N GLY A 252 4.74 8.04 8.71
CA GLY A 252 3.97 7.08 9.49
C GLY A 252 4.94 6.31 10.37
N GLY A 253 5.27 6.85 11.54
CA GLY A 253 6.02 6.11 12.54
C GLY A 253 5.21 4.89 12.98
N PHE A 254 5.86 3.73 13.07
CA PHE A 254 5.36 2.69 13.96
C PHE A 254 5.49 3.22 15.39
N VAL A 255 4.39 3.71 15.94
CA VAL A 255 4.30 3.86 17.39
C VAL A 255 4.10 2.46 17.94
N LEU A 256 5.21 1.84 18.35
CA LEU A 256 5.17 0.76 19.32
C LEU A 256 5.00 1.40 20.69
N ASP A 257 3.76 1.49 21.16
CA ASP A 257 3.49 1.74 22.57
C ASP A 257 2.47 0.71 23.06
N ASP A 258 2.95 -0.18 23.93
CA ASP A 258 2.21 -1.08 24.83
C ASP A 258 1.15 -2.04 24.24
N CYS A 259 1.61 -3.28 24.01
CA CYS A 259 0.78 -4.46 23.72
C CYS A 259 0.05 -5.00 24.97
N TRP A 260 -1.14 -4.48 25.29
CA TRP A 260 -2.05 -5.00 26.34
C TRP A 260 -3.38 -5.52 25.76
N VAL A 261 -4.11 -6.32 26.53
CA VAL A 261 -5.49 -6.75 26.19
C VAL A 261 -6.35 -5.50 25.98
N GLY A 262 -7.00 -5.40 24.80
CA GLY A 262 -7.74 -4.21 24.37
C GLY A 262 -6.97 -3.26 23.44
N SER A 263 -5.66 -3.45 23.21
CA SER A 263 -4.90 -2.69 22.21
C SER A 263 -5.10 -3.27 20.81
N ALA A 264 -5.54 -2.44 19.87
CA ALA A 264 -5.80 -2.81 18.48
C ALA A 264 -4.50 -2.80 17.66
N TRP A 265 -4.36 -3.78 16.78
CA TRP A 265 -3.32 -3.84 15.78
C TRP A 265 -3.88 -3.23 14.51
N ASP A 266 -3.39 -2.05 14.15
CA ASP A 266 -3.84 -1.40 12.93
C ASP A 266 -3.37 -2.21 11.73
N MET A 267 -4.37 -2.76 11.04
CA MET A 267 -4.24 -3.27 9.70
C MET A 267 -4.49 -2.09 8.75
N SER A 268 -4.18 -2.29 7.49
CA SER A 268 -4.52 -1.34 6.46
C SER A 268 -6.03 -1.06 6.40
N GLU A 269 -6.40 0.09 5.83
CA GLU A 269 -7.79 0.43 5.51
C GLU A 269 -8.73 0.48 6.70
N ASN A 270 -8.24 1.01 7.82
CA ASN A 270 -9.03 1.18 9.03
C ASN A 270 -9.49 -0.14 9.65
N TYR A 271 -9.03 -1.28 9.12
CA TYR A 271 -9.19 -2.57 9.77
C TYR A 271 -8.21 -2.65 10.93
N SER A 272 -8.63 -3.26 12.02
CA SER A 272 -7.71 -3.56 13.11
C SER A 272 -8.09 -4.86 13.80
N ILE A 273 -7.08 -5.60 14.24
CA ILE A 273 -7.27 -6.85 14.96
C ILE A 273 -6.88 -6.65 16.42
N ALA A 274 -7.72 -7.06 17.37
CA ALA A 274 -7.42 -6.90 18.79
C ALA A 274 -7.71 -8.16 19.57
N ALA A 275 -6.88 -8.45 20.57
CA ALA A 275 -7.24 -9.38 21.63
C ALA A 275 -8.22 -8.67 22.57
N LYS A 276 -9.49 -9.11 22.54
CA LYS A 276 -10.58 -8.54 23.34
C LYS A 276 -10.52 -8.99 24.79
N ASP A 277 -10.33 -10.29 25.02
CA ASP A 277 -10.13 -10.86 26.35
C ASP A 277 -9.41 -12.20 26.28
N VAL A 278 -8.87 -12.64 27.42
CA VAL A 278 -8.24 -13.95 27.62
C VAL A 278 -8.91 -14.63 28.81
N SER A 279 -9.12 -15.95 28.76
CA SER A 279 -9.67 -16.71 29.88
C SER A 279 -8.73 -16.70 31.10
N LEU A 280 -9.30 -16.92 32.29
CA LEU A 280 -8.57 -16.86 33.57
C LEU A 280 -7.39 -17.86 33.66
N ASP A 281 -7.46 -18.95 32.91
CA ASP A 281 -6.44 -19.99 32.80
C ASP A 281 -5.46 -19.75 31.63
N GLY A 282 -5.63 -18.67 30.87
CA GLY A 282 -4.84 -18.38 29.68
C GLY A 282 -5.26 -19.16 28.43
N ALA A 283 -6.10 -20.18 28.59
CA ALA A 283 -6.35 -21.19 27.57
C ALA A 283 -7.30 -20.75 26.46
N LYS A 284 -7.82 -19.52 26.46
CA LYS A 284 -8.68 -18.99 25.40
C LYS A 284 -8.41 -17.52 25.21
N ALA A 285 -8.26 -17.08 23.95
CA ALA A 285 -8.19 -15.69 23.58
C ALA A 285 -9.32 -15.34 22.63
N ARG A 286 -10.10 -14.33 22.96
CA ARG A 286 -11.11 -13.78 22.06
C ARG A 286 -10.47 -12.70 21.22
N ILE A 287 -10.45 -12.89 19.91
CA ILE A 287 -9.90 -11.96 18.94
C ILE A 287 -11.05 -11.30 18.19
N ILE A 288 -10.98 -10.00 18.03
CA ILE A 288 -11.93 -9.22 17.23
C ILE A 288 -11.23 -8.64 16.02
N LEU A 289 -11.93 -8.66 14.89
CA LEU A 289 -11.62 -7.84 13.73
C LEU A 289 -12.55 -6.63 13.76
N MET A 290 -11.98 -5.45 13.58
CA MET A 290 -12.68 -4.17 13.54
C MET A 290 -12.44 -3.51 12.19
N ASN A 291 -13.39 -2.69 11.75
CA ASN A 291 -13.22 -1.73 10.66
C ASN A 291 -13.75 -0.37 11.13
N GLY A 292 -12.91 0.67 11.12
CA GLY A 292 -13.25 1.99 11.62
C GLY A 292 -13.68 2.00 13.08
N GLY A 293 -13.11 1.09 13.88
CA GLY A 293 -13.44 0.91 15.31
C GLY A 293 -14.72 0.11 15.58
N VAL A 294 -15.40 -0.40 14.55
CA VAL A 294 -16.60 -1.25 14.69
C VAL A 294 -16.22 -2.71 14.54
N VAL A 295 -16.61 -3.57 15.48
CA VAL A 295 -16.37 -5.03 15.37
C VAL A 295 -17.15 -5.58 14.19
N VAL A 296 -16.42 -6.12 13.22
CA VAL A 296 -16.97 -6.75 12.01
C VAL A 296 -16.92 -8.27 12.08
N ASP A 297 -16.00 -8.83 12.86
CA ASP A 297 -15.92 -10.26 13.12
C ASP A 297 -15.32 -10.55 14.51
N GLU A 298 -15.65 -11.70 15.08
CA GLU A 298 -15.18 -12.14 16.39
C GLU A 298 -14.96 -13.65 16.40
N ILE A 299 -13.78 -14.06 16.87
CA ILE A 299 -13.43 -15.46 17.03
C ILE A 299 -12.86 -15.74 18.41
N VAL A 300 -13.27 -16.86 19.02
CA VAL A 300 -12.67 -17.35 20.25
C VAL A 300 -11.68 -18.44 19.89
N LEU A 301 -10.40 -18.14 20.07
CA LEU A 301 -9.32 -19.10 19.99
C LEU A 301 -9.24 -19.82 21.33
N THR A 302 -9.14 -21.14 21.30
CA THR A 302 -8.87 -21.95 22.50
C THR A 302 -7.49 -22.57 22.32
N GLU A 303 -6.58 -22.26 23.24
CA GLU A 303 -5.36 -23.00 23.46
C GLU A 303 -5.74 -24.47 23.70
N ALA A 304 -5.32 -25.34 22.79
CA ALA A 304 -5.58 -26.75 22.92
C ALA A 304 -4.76 -27.29 24.10
N SER A 305 -5.43 -27.82 25.12
CA SER A 305 -4.75 -28.50 26.23
C SER A 305 -4.06 -29.75 25.69
N VAL A 306 -2.75 -29.87 25.95
CA VAL A 306 -1.91 -31.01 25.56
C VAL A 306 -2.41 -32.32 26.19
#